data_AF-A0A662EC11-F1
#
_entry.id   AF-A0A662EC11-F1
#
_cell.length_a   1.000
_cell.length_b   1.000
_cell.length_c   1.000
_cell.angle_alpha   90.00
_cell.angle_beta   90.00
_cell.angle_gamma   90.00
#
_symmetry.space_group_name_H-M   'P 1'
#
loop_
_entity.id
_entity.type
_entity.pdbx_description
1 polymer ?
#
loop_
_entity_poly.entity_id
_entity_poly.type
_entity_poly.pdbx_seq_one_letter_code
_entity_poly.pdbx_strand_id
1 'polypeptide(L)'
;MKREIWRLTEGLVFMHFAIYFLTSTGQGSAAALALIPGTVAARPWTLFTFQFIHGGMISFFFSALVLWIMARPLEELWGSP
;
A
#
# COMPACT_ATOMS: atom_id res chain seq x y z
N MET A 1 -3.15 14.17 -27.48
CA MET A 1 -2.22 13.80 -26.39
C MET A 1 -2.95 12.85 -25.46
N LYS A 2 -2.67 11.54 -25.50
CA LYS A 2 -3.17 10.63 -24.47
C LYS A 2 -2.42 11.00 -23.18
N ARG A 3 -3.12 11.45 -22.15
CA ARG A 3 -2.53 11.56 -20.81
C ARG A 3 -2.16 10.12 -20.41
N GLU A 4 -0.89 9.86 -20.12
CA GLU A 4 -0.52 8.65 -19.40
C GLU A 4 -1.13 8.76 -18.01
N ILE A 5 -2.34 8.21 -17.87
CA ILE A 5 -2.95 8.00 -16.56
C ILE A 5 -2.15 6.86 -15.95
N TRP A 6 -1.48 7.15 -14.84
CA TRP A 6 -0.75 6.14 -14.08
C TRP A 6 -1.69 4.99 -13.74
N ARG A 7 -1.21 3.76 -13.91
CA ARG A 7 -2.00 2.57 -13.58
C ARG A 7 -2.23 2.54 -12.07
N LEU A 8 -3.42 2.14 -11.64
CA LEU A 8 -3.74 1.95 -10.23
C LEU A 8 -2.75 0.97 -9.57
N THR A 9 -2.36 -0.07 -10.31
CA THR A 9 -1.36 -1.03 -9.85
C THR A 9 -0.02 -0.36 -9.54
N GLU A 10 0.43 0.55 -10.39
CA GLU A 10 1.70 1.29 -10.20
C GLU A 10 1.61 2.20 -8.97
N GLY A 11 0.47 2.88 -8.79
CA GLY A 11 0.21 3.69 -7.60
C GLY A 11 0.20 2.86 -6.30
N LEU A 12 -0.43 1.69 -6.31
CA LEU A 12 -0.47 0.81 -5.14
C LEU A 12 0.93 0.24 -4.81
N VAL A 13 1.70 -0.17 -5.82
CA VAL A 13 3.08 -0.60 -5.63
C VAL A 13 3.90 0.55 -5.04
N PHE A 14 3.79 1.76 -5.60
CA PHE A 14 4.48 2.94 -5.06
C PHE A 14 4.14 3.18 -3.57
N MET A 15 2.87 3.04 -3.18
CA MET A 15 2.45 3.19 -1.79
C MET A 15 3.11 2.17 -0.85
N HIS A 16 3.30 0.92 -1.29
CA HIS A 16 4.03 -0.09 -0.51
C HIS A 16 5.48 0.36 -0.26
N PHE A 17 6.16 0.89 -1.28
CA PHE A 17 7.51 1.43 -1.13
C PHE A 17 7.52 2.64 -0.18
N ALA A 18 6.65 3.62 -0.40
CA ALA A 18 6.60 4.84 0.39
C ALA A 18 6.38 4.55 1.89
N ILE A 19 5.44 3.67 2.22
CA ILE A 19 5.14 3.31 3.60
C ILE A 19 6.25 2.44 4.21
N TYR A 20 6.87 1.55 3.43
CA TYR A 20 8.01 0.75 3.90
C TYR A 20 9.20 1.65 4.28
N PHE A 21 9.52 2.66 3.47
CA PHE A 21 10.56 3.64 3.81
C PHE A 21 10.18 4.51 5.01
N LEU A 22 8.93 4.97 5.09
CA LEU A 22 8.45 5.78 6.21
C LEU A 22 8.50 5.02 7.54
N THR A 23 8.13 3.73 7.53
CA THR A 23 8.10 2.88 8.73
C THR A 23 9.47 2.35 9.14
N SER A 24 10.40 2.21 8.20
CA SER A 24 11.78 1.81 8.50
C SER A 24 12.64 2.96 9.04
N THR A 25 12.30 4.21 8.73
CA THR A 25 13.06 5.40 9.16
C THR A 25 12.43 6.17 10.31
N GLY A 26 11.09 6.20 10.39
CA GLY A 26 10.36 6.96 11.40
C GLY A 26 10.00 6.12 12.63
N GLN A 27 10.54 6.48 13.79
CA GLN A 27 10.15 5.88 15.06
C GLN A 27 8.66 6.16 15.34
N GLY A 28 7.88 5.11 15.61
CA GLY A 28 6.44 5.23 15.88
C GLY A 28 5.53 5.36 14.64
N SER A 29 6.08 5.54 13.43
CA SER A 29 5.30 5.62 12.18
C SER A 29 4.45 4.38 11.94
N ALA A 30 5.00 3.19 12.21
CA ALA A 30 4.27 1.93 12.08
C ALA A 30 3.06 1.89 13.03
N ALA A 31 3.24 2.31 14.28
CA ALA A 31 2.15 2.37 15.26
C ALA A 31 1.09 3.42 14.89
N ALA A 32 1.45 4.48 14.18
CA ALA A 32 0.56 5.54 13.68
C ALA A 32 -0.29 5.11 12.46
N LEU A 33 0.14 4.07 11.75
CA LEU A 33 -0.55 3.53 10.56
C LEU A 33 -1.28 2.21 10.85
N ALA A 34 -0.88 1.51 11.92
CA ALA A 34 -1.45 0.22 12.29
C ALA A 34 -2.93 0.35 12.71
N LEU A 35 -3.72 -0.63 12.29
CA LEU A 35 -5.12 -0.75 12.69
C LEU A 35 -5.19 -1.32 14.11
N ILE A 36 -5.66 -0.50 15.04
CA ILE A 36 -5.97 -0.89 16.42
C ILE A 36 -7.48 -0.69 16.61
N PRO A 37 -8.29 -1.75 16.76
CA PRO A 37 -9.74 -1.64 16.78
C PRO A 37 -10.29 -0.59 17.76
N GLY A 38 -9.69 -0.47 18.95
CA GLY A 38 -10.10 0.50 19.96
C GLY A 38 -9.81 1.97 19.65
N THR A 39 -9.02 2.27 18.61
CA THR A 39 -8.63 3.66 18.27
C THR A 39 -9.13 4.12 16.90
N VAL A 40 -9.90 3.29 16.20
CA VAL A 40 -10.39 3.59 14.83
C VAL A 40 -11.15 4.92 14.78
N ALA A 41 -11.99 5.22 15.78
CA ALA A 41 -12.73 6.48 15.84
C ALA A 41 -11.81 7.72 15.91
N ALA A 42 -10.66 7.60 16.58
CA ALA A 42 -9.67 8.67 16.68
C ALA A 42 -8.70 8.69 15.49
N ARG A 43 -8.50 7.55 14.82
CA ARG A 43 -7.52 7.35 13.75
C ARG A 43 -8.15 6.60 12.56
N PRO A 44 -9.13 7.18 11.87
CA PRO A 44 -9.94 6.49 10.87
C PRO A 44 -9.14 6.05 9.64
N TRP A 45 -8.06 6.76 9.31
CA TRP A 45 -7.16 6.39 8.21
C TRP A 45 -6.52 5.00 8.37
N THR A 46 -6.45 4.48 9.60
CA THR A 46 -5.89 3.15 9.88
C THR A 46 -6.66 2.02 9.20
N LEU A 47 -7.92 2.25 8.80
CA LEU A 47 -8.70 1.30 7.99
C LEU A 47 -8.13 1.12 6.58
N PHE A 48 -7.38 2.09 6.08
CA PHE A 48 -6.78 2.02 4.75
C PHE A 48 -5.27 1.84 4.81
N THR A 49 -4.59 2.44 5.80
CA THR A 49 -3.13 2.43 5.86
C THR A 49 -2.53 1.12 6.35
N PHE A 50 -3.29 0.31 7.10
CA PHE A 50 -2.76 -0.91 7.70
C PHE A 50 -2.25 -1.94 6.67
N GLN A 51 -2.86 -1.97 5.48
CA GLN A 51 -2.51 -2.93 4.42
C GLN A 51 -1.08 -2.75 3.88
N PHE A 52 -0.49 -1.57 4.07
CA PHE A 52 0.84 -1.22 3.57
C PHE A 52 1.95 -1.44 4.62
N ILE A 53 1.61 -1.93 5.81
CA ILE A 53 2.58 -2.18 6.89
C ILE A 53 3.19 -3.55 6.70
N HIS A 54 4.52 -3.63 6.76
CA HIS A 54 5.27 -4.87 6.60
C HIS A 54 6.14 -5.16 7.83
N GLY A 55 6.21 -6.44 8.21
CA GLY A 55 7.07 -6.90 9.30
C GLY A 55 8.55 -7.05 8.93
N GLY A 56 8.92 -6.82 7.66
CA GLY A 56 10.29 -6.93 7.17
C GLY A 56 10.37 -7.00 5.64
N MET A 57 11.61 -7.06 5.12
CA MET A 57 11.91 -7.00 3.68
C MET A 57 11.17 -8.07 2.86
N ILE A 58 11.06 -9.30 3.37
CA ILE A 58 10.40 -10.40 2.67
C ILE A 58 8.89 -10.13 2.52
N SER A 59 8.22 -9.71 3.60
CA SER A 59 6.79 -9.39 3.56
C SER A 59 6.51 -8.24 2.58
N PHE A 60 7.34 -7.20 2.62
CA PHE A 60 7.27 -6.09 1.68
C PHE A 60 7.44 -6.53 0.22
N PHE A 61 8.49 -7.31 -0.06
CA PHE A 61 8.80 -7.80 -1.41
C PHE A 61 7.65 -8.61 -1.99
N PHE A 62 7.11 -9.57 -1.22
CA PHE A 62 6.01 -10.41 -1.70
C PHE A 62 4.70 -9.64 -1.85
N SER A 63 4.40 -8.64 -1.01
CA SER A 63 3.22 -7.79 -1.21
C SER A 63 3.29 -7.01 -2.53
N ALA A 64 4.44 -6.39 -2.84
CA ALA A 64 4.64 -5.69 -4.10
C ALA A 64 4.63 -6.64 -5.32
N LEU A 65 5.25 -7.82 -5.17
CA LEU A 65 5.29 -8.85 -6.22
C LEU A 65 3.89 -9.38 -6.54
N VAL A 66 3.09 -9.69 -5.53
CA VAL A 66 1.72 -10.18 -5.72
C VAL A 66 0.87 -9.15 -6.44
N LEU A 67 0.96 -7.86 -6.06
CA LEU A 67 0.26 -6.80 -6.79
C LEU A 67 0.73 -6.71 -8.24
N TRP A 68 2.04 -6.78 -8.49
CA TRP A 68 2.57 -6.70 -9.84
C TRP A 68 2.12 -7.89 -10.72
N ILE A 69 2.10 -9.12 -10.21
CA ILE A 69 1.69 -10.30 -10.99
C ILE A 69 0.16 -10.37 -11.11
N MET A 70 -0.60 -10.08 -10.05
CA MET A 70 -2.04 -10.36 -9.97
C MET A 70 -2.92 -9.16 -10.28
N ALA A 71 -2.54 -7.94 -9.86
CA ALA A 71 -3.37 -6.76 -10.08
C ALA A 71 -3.25 -6.22 -11.52
N ARG A 72 -2.10 -6.39 -12.17
CA ARG A 72 -1.88 -6.00 -13.58
C ARG A 72 -2.88 -6.64 -14.56
N PRO A 73 -3.07 -7.98 -14.58
CA PRO A 73 -4.09 -8.60 -15.41
C PRO A 73 -5.51 -8.19 -15.03
N LEU A 74 -5.79 -8.01 -13.73
CA LEU A 74 -7.11 -7.62 -13.26
C LEU A 74 -7.49 -6.23 -13.76
N GLU A 75 -6.55 -5.28 -13.70
CA GLU A 75 -6.71 -3.93 -14.22
C GLU A 75 -6.90 -3.90 -15.75
N GLU A 76 -6.22 -4.79 -16.47
CA GLU A 76 -6.41 -4.93 -17.92
C GLU A 76 -7.78 -5.53 -18.28
N LEU A 77 -8.29 -6.45 -17.46
CA LEU A 77 -9.58 -7.11 -17.68
C LEU A 77 -10.78 -6.25 -17.27
N TRP A 78 -10.67 -5.53 -16.15
CA TRP A 78 -11.78 -4.78 -15.56
C TRP A 78 -11.73 -3.28 -15.89
N GLY A 79 -10.61 -2.82 -16.42
CA GLY A 79 -10.31 -1.41 -16.64
C GLY A 79 -9.74 -0.75 -15.38
N SER A 80 -8.90 0.26 -15.58
CA SER A 80 -8.59 1.24 -14.54
C SER A 80 -9.63 2.36 -14.56
N PRO A 81 -9.94 2.99 -13.42
CA PRO A 81 -10.69 4.25 -13.39
C PRO A 81 -10.09 5.32 -14.31
#